data_AF-A0A0Q7TTL0-F1
#
_entry.id   AF-A0A0Q7TTL0-F1
#
_cell.length_a   1.000
_cell.length_b   1.000
_cell.length_c   1.000
_cell.angle_alpha   90.00
_cell.angle_beta   90.00
_cell.angle_gamma   90.00
#
_symmetry.space_group_name_H-M   'P 1'
#
loop_
_entity.id
_entity.type
_entity.pdbx_description
1 polymer ?
#
loop_
_entity_poly.entity_id
_entity_poly.type
_entity_poly.pdbx_seq_one_letter_code
_entity_poly.pdbx_strand_id
1 'polypeptide(L)'
;MEDSKMKSRLAIAAVLLVASLAAGSAQAQPGPGGAGPGAGPGWGPGMMMGPGMMGRGGRGMGWMCSPQSAGLAEWRKERIERLVKPTETQRKALDDLQAASSKAAQIVTDACPREFPASAQARLELMEKRMEAMLSAVKTVRPAFDAFYATLTDEQKARINSSGPRGWGWHGWRN
;
A
#
# COMPACT_ATOMS: atom_id res chain seq x y z
N MET A 1 -55.36 -5.50 14.61
CA MET A 1 -56.61 -4.94 15.14
C MET A 1 -56.29 -3.52 15.53
N GLU A 2 -56.36 -2.58 14.57
CA GLU A 2 -57.59 -1.78 14.30
C GLU A 2 -57.83 -0.84 15.50
N ASP A 3 -57.92 0.48 15.41
CA ASP A 3 -58.50 1.32 14.37
C ASP A 3 -58.14 2.78 14.71
N SER A 4 -57.65 3.56 13.75
CA SER A 4 -58.11 4.95 13.60
C SER A 4 -57.58 5.54 12.31
N LYS A 5 -58.27 5.11 11.27
CA LYS A 5 -58.44 5.83 10.03
C LYS A 5 -58.96 7.25 10.33
N MET A 6 -58.45 8.21 9.56
CA MET A 6 -59.21 9.34 9.02
C MET A 6 -59.39 10.58 9.91
N LYS A 7 -58.72 11.65 9.49
CA LYS A 7 -59.18 13.05 9.41
C LYS A 7 -58.00 13.86 8.83
N SER A 8 -57.70 13.72 7.54
CA SER A 8 -58.21 14.62 6.50
C SER A 8 -58.39 16.04 7.01
N ARG A 9 -57.44 16.94 6.70
CA ARG A 9 -57.71 18.28 6.13
C ARG A 9 -56.49 18.75 5.32
N LEU A 10 -56.65 18.73 4.01
CA LEU A 10 -55.95 19.61 3.09
C LEU A 10 -56.15 21.07 3.53
N ALA A 11 -55.07 21.86 3.52
CA ALA A 11 -55.15 23.27 3.18
C ALA A 11 -53.79 23.74 2.67
N ILE A 12 -53.81 24.13 1.40
CA ILE A 12 -52.74 24.72 0.60
C ILE A 12 -52.54 26.17 1.05
N ALA A 13 -51.29 26.62 1.14
CA ALA A 13 -50.93 28.02 0.89
C ALA A 13 -49.49 28.09 0.36
N ALA A 14 -49.38 28.44 -0.92
CA ALA A 14 -48.13 28.75 -1.62
C ALA A 14 -47.68 30.19 -1.34
N VAL A 15 -46.39 30.47 -1.60
CA VAL A 15 -45.75 31.72 -2.11
C VAL A 15 -44.23 31.63 -1.73
N LEU A 16 -43.30 31.24 -2.62
CA LEU A 16 -42.57 32.04 -3.65
C LEU A 16 -41.81 33.23 -3.01
N LEU A 17 -40.48 33.31 -2.89
CA LEU A 17 -39.38 33.44 -3.87
C LEU A 17 -38.07 33.57 -3.03
N VAL A 18 -36.84 33.26 -3.46
CA VAL A 18 -36.06 33.86 -4.56
C VAL A 18 -34.90 32.91 -4.90
N ALA A 19 -34.64 32.75 -6.18
CA ALA A 19 -33.50 32.02 -6.72
C ALA A 19 -32.20 32.83 -6.60
N SER A 20 -31.14 32.19 -6.11
CA SER A 20 -29.75 32.63 -6.30
C SER A 20 -28.90 31.44 -6.75
N LEU A 21 -29.05 31.06 -8.02
CA LEU A 21 -28.09 30.21 -8.71
C LEU A 21 -26.89 31.07 -9.12
N ALA A 22 -25.88 31.17 -8.26
CA ALA A 22 -24.53 31.50 -8.72
C ALA A 22 -23.89 30.19 -9.23
N ALA A 23 -24.37 29.73 -10.39
CA ALA A 23 -23.63 28.77 -11.20
C ALA A 23 -22.42 29.49 -11.78
N GLY A 24 -21.35 29.60 -10.98
CA GLY A 24 -20.04 29.96 -11.49
C GLY A 24 -19.59 28.87 -12.44
N SER A 25 -19.78 29.08 -13.74
CA SER A 25 -19.13 28.24 -14.74
C SER A 25 -17.63 28.47 -14.64
N ALA A 26 -16.92 27.52 -14.04
CA ALA A 26 -15.47 27.44 -14.15
C ALA A 26 -15.15 27.14 -15.62
N GLN A 27 -15.04 28.18 -16.44
CA GLN A 27 -14.51 28.08 -17.79
C GLN A 27 -13.02 27.74 -17.67
N ALA A 28 -12.69 26.45 -17.80
CA ALA A 28 -11.33 26.03 -18.08
C ALA A 28 -10.94 26.62 -19.43
N GLN A 29 -10.02 27.59 -19.43
CA GLN A 29 -9.44 28.11 -20.66
C GLN A 29 -8.39 27.13 -21.19
N PRO A 30 -8.48 26.67 -22.45
CA PRO A 30 -7.40 25.94 -23.08
C PRO A 30 -6.33 26.93 -23.57
N GLY A 31 -5.19 26.94 -22.88
CA GLY A 31 -3.97 27.66 -23.28
C GLY A 31 -2.91 26.70 -23.82
N PRO A 32 -2.04 27.15 -24.73
CA PRO A 32 -1.54 26.34 -25.84
C PRO A 32 -0.43 25.37 -25.43
N GLY A 33 -0.37 24.26 -26.17
CA GLY A 33 0.77 23.34 -26.15
C GLY A 33 2.06 24.09 -26.44
N GLY A 34 3.04 23.91 -25.56
CA GLY A 34 4.42 24.30 -25.76
C GLY A 34 5.32 23.14 -25.33
N ALA A 35 5.76 22.34 -26.29
CA ALA A 35 6.94 21.52 -26.13
C ALA A 35 8.16 22.45 -26.16
N GLY A 36 8.99 22.42 -25.11
CA GLY A 36 10.23 23.19 -25.04
C GLY A 36 11.18 22.62 -23.98
N PRO A 37 12.51 22.61 -24.23
CA PRO A 37 13.46 21.74 -23.54
C PRO A 37 14.10 22.41 -22.32
N GLY A 38 14.24 21.66 -21.23
CA GLY A 38 15.34 21.82 -20.27
C GLY A 38 15.37 23.05 -19.35
N ALA A 39 15.64 22.76 -18.07
CA ALA A 39 16.37 23.60 -17.12
C ALA A 39 15.76 24.97 -16.73
N GLY A 40 14.87 24.94 -15.73
CA GLY A 40 14.62 26.09 -14.84
C GLY A 40 15.47 25.99 -13.55
N PRO A 41 15.85 27.11 -12.91
CA PRO A 41 16.81 27.13 -11.81
C PRO A 41 16.16 26.81 -10.47
N GLY A 42 16.74 25.86 -9.73
CA GLY A 42 16.77 25.93 -8.27
C GLY A 42 15.75 25.09 -7.50
N TRP A 43 15.67 23.79 -7.74
CA TRP A 43 15.60 22.80 -6.66
C TRP A 43 16.51 21.64 -7.08
N GLY A 44 17.69 21.54 -6.46
CA GLY A 44 18.74 20.63 -6.88
C GLY A 44 18.32 19.15 -6.85
N PRO A 45 19.08 18.24 -7.48
CA PRO A 45 18.80 16.81 -7.41
C PRO A 45 18.99 16.33 -5.96
N GLY A 46 17.91 16.18 -5.20
CA GLY A 46 17.99 15.54 -3.87
C GLY A 46 17.13 16.10 -2.72
N MET A 47 16.24 17.08 -2.92
CA MET A 47 15.49 17.68 -1.81
C MET A 47 13.96 17.56 -1.96
N MET A 48 13.44 16.32 -1.93
CA MET A 48 12.06 16.03 -1.47
C MET A 48 11.74 14.52 -1.33
N MET A 49 12.76 13.66 -1.24
CA MET A 49 12.60 12.23 -0.96
C MET A 49 13.70 11.83 0.01
N GLY A 50 13.33 11.54 1.25
CA GLY A 50 14.28 11.26 2.33
C GLY A 50 15.24 10.09 2.01
N PRO A 51 16.35 9.96 2.77
CA PRO A 51 17.31 8.89 2.60
C PRO A 51 16.62 7.52 2.70
N GLY A 52 16.46 6.83 1.57
CA GLY A 52 15.88 5.48 1.50
C GLY A 52 14.77 5.27 0.48
N MET A 53 14.19 6.31 -0.14
CA MET A 53 13.10 6.13 -1.11
C MET A 53 13.47 6.21 -2.59
N MET A 54 14.68 6.65 -2.96
CA MET A 54 15.15 6.60 -4.36
C MET A 54 16.65 6.30 -4.44
N GLY A 55 17.01 5.02 -4.32
CA GLY A 55 18.30 4.55 -4.84
C GLY A 55 18.16 4.32 -6.35
N ARG A 56 19.15 4.74 -7.15
CA ARG A 56 19.23 4.58 -8.63
C ARG A 56 19.49 3.12 -9.08
N GLY A 57 18.74 2.21 -8.46
CA GLY A 57 18.80 0.74 -8.51
C GLY A 57 17.84 0.08 -7.48
N GLY A 58 17.14 0.89 -6.67
CA GLY A 58 16.19 0.46 -5.65
C GLY A 58 14.79 0.47 -6.20
N ARG A 59 14.29 -0.71 -6.50
CA ARG A 59 12.88 -0.92 -6.76
C ARG A 59 12.09 -0.58 -5.49
N GLY A 60 11.54 0.64 -5.40
CA GLY A 60 10.61 1.01 -4.33
C GLY A 60 9.39 0.08 -4.32
N MET A 61 8.44 0.31 -3.40
CA MET A 61 7.24 -0.53 -3.27
C MET A 61 6.47 -0.71 -4.58
N GLY A 62 6.60 0.20 -5.55
CA GLY A 62 6.06 0.07 -6.91
C GLY A 62 6.43 -1.21 -7.65
N TRP A 63 7.53 -1.89 -7.31
CA TRP A 63 7.85 -3.18 -7.92
C TRP A 63 6.94 -4.32 -7.48
N MET A 64 6.32 -4.25 -6.31
CA MET A 64 5.31 -5.25 -5.92
C MET A 64 4.09 -5.23 -6.86
N CYS A 65 3.85 -4.10 -7.54
CA CYS A 65 2.82 -3.95 -8.56
C CYS A 65 3.26 -4.41 -9.96
N SER A 66 4.47 -4.91 -10.11
CA SER A 66 5.01 -5.35 -11.40
C SER A 66 4.97 -6.88 -11.49
N PRO A 67 4.76 -7.48 -12.69
CA PRO A 67 4.78 -8.94 -12.86
C PRO A 67 6.04 -9.62 -12.35
N GLN A 68 7.15 -8.87 -12.29
CA GLN A 68 8.43 -9.34 -11.77
C GLN A 68 8.40 -9.64 -10.26
N SER A 69 7.35 -9.26 -9.53
CA SER A 69 7.16 -9.64 -8.11
C SER A 69 6.59 -11.05 -7.94
N ALA A 70 6.10 -11.67 -9.02
CA ALA A 70 5.64 -13.05 -9.00
C ALA A 70 6.79 -13.99 -8.55
N GLY A 71 6.46 -14.98 -7.72
CA GLY A 71 7.44 -15.93 -7.20
C GLY A 71 8.32 -15.39 -6.06
N LEU A 72 8.12 -14.17 -5.58
CA LEU A 72 8.89 -13.63 -4.44
C LEU A 72 8.75 -14.49 -3.18
N ALA A 73 7.56 -15.03 -2.91
CA ALA A 73 7.32 -15.91 -1.78
C ALA A 73 8.14 -17.20 -1.89
N GLU A 74 8.18 -17.83 -3.07
CA GLU A 74 9.00 -19.03 -3.33
C GLU A 74 10.49 -18.73 -3.17
N TRP A 75 10.97 -17.67 -3.82
CA TRP A 75 12.37 -17.29 -3.71
C TRP A 75 12.79 -17.01 -2.25
N ARG A 76 11.90 -16.39 -1.45
CA ARG A 76 12.16 -16.18 -0.01
C ARG A 76 12.18 -17.49 0.77
N LYS A 77 11.25 -18.41 0.48
CA LYS A 77 11.24 -19.75 1.09
C LYS A 77 12.57 -20.46 0.85
N GLU A 78 13.00 -20.57 -0.40
CA GLU A 78 14.27 -21.21 -0.76
C GLU A 78 15.47 -20.57 -0.05
N ARG A 79 15.47 -19.24 0.09
CA ARG A 79 16.53 -18.52 0.82
C ARG A 79 16.54 -18.89 2.31
N ILE A 80 15.37 -19.01 2.94
CA ILE A 80 15.24 -19.45 4.33
C ILE A 80 15.71 -20.90 4.48
N GLU A 81 15.30 -21.79 3.56
CA GLU A 81 15.73 -23.20 3.57
C GLU A 81 17.26 -23.34 3.55
N ARG A 82 17.93 -22.59 2.67
CA ARG A 82 19.41 -22.58 2.61
C ARG A 82 20.05 -22.03 3.89
N LEU A 83 19.39 -21.08 4.54
CA LEU A 83 19.90 -20.41 5.75
C LEU A 83 19.81 -21.31 6.99
N VAL A 84 18.65 -21.94 7.21
CA VAL A 84 18.37 -22.66 8.47
C VAL A 84 18.38 -24.18 8.33
N LYS A 85 18.38 -24.73 7.11
CA LYS A 85 18.34 -26.18 6.82
C LYS A 85 17.27 -26.89 7.66
N PRO A 86 15.98 -26.61 7.42
CA PRO A 86 14.90 -27.04 8.30
C PRO A 86 14.76 -28.57 8.38
N THR A 87 14.24 -29.08 9.50
CA THR A 87 13.76 -30.47 9.65
C THR A 87 12.42 -30.67 8.93
N GLU A 88 11.89 -31.91 8.85
CA GLU A 88 10.55 -32.13 8.27
C GLU A 88 9.45 -31.34 9.00
N THR A 89 9.46 -31.34 10.33
CA THR A 89 8.50 -30.58 11.13
C THR A 89 8.59 -29.08 10.87
N GLN A 90 9.80 -28.55 10.68
CA GLN A 90 10.03 -27.14 10.37
C GLN A 90 9.68 -26.80 8.91
N ARG A 91 9.86 -27.74 7.97
CA ARG A 91 9.48 -27.58 6.57
C ARG A 91 8.00 -27.30 6.42
N LYS A 92 7.15 -28.05 7.12
CA LYS A 92 5.70 -27.76 7.10
C LYS A 92 5.38 -26.34 7.57
N ALA A 93 5.96 -25.90 8.68
CA ALA A 93 5.72 -24.54 9.17
C ALA A 93 6.28 -23.45 8.22
N LEU A 94 7.36 -23.77 7.50
CA LEU A 94 7.92 -22.90 6.46
C LEU A 94 7.03 -22.84 5.20
N ASP A 95 6.37 -23.94 4.83
CA ASP A 95 5.35 -23.97 3.75
C ASP A 95 4.15 -23.10 4.11
N ASP A 96 3.66 -23.20 5.35
CA ASP A 96 2.56 -22.35 5.84
C ASP A 96 2.95 -20.86 5.80
N LEU A 97 4.22 -20.53 6.12
CA LEU A 97 4.78 -19.17 5.97
C LEU A 97 4.89 -18.72 4.49
N GLN A 98 5.25 -19.62 3.57
CA GLN A 98 5.27 -19.32 2.14
C GLN A 98 3.86 -19.03 1.63
N ALA A 99 2.86 -19.83 2.00
CA ALA A 99 1.48 -19.61 1.62
C ALA A 99 0.94 -18.27 2.14
N ALA A 100 1.23 -17.94 3.41
CA ALA A 100 0.88 -16.63 3.98
C ALA A 100 1.58 -15.48 3.25
N SER A 101 2.84 -15.66 2.85
CA SER A 101 3.61 -14.68 2.08
C SER A 101 3.03 -14.48 0.67
N SER A 102 2.60 -15.55 0.01
CA SER A 102 1.94 -15.50 -1.31
C SER A 102 0.62 -14.75 -1.23
N LYS A 103 -0.21 -15.03 -0.21
CA LYS A 103 -1.45 -14.31 0.05
C LYS A 103 -1.20 -12.83 0.35
N ALA A 104 -0.18 -12.53 1.15
CA ALA A 104 0.21 -11.15 1.45
C ALA A 104 0.66 -10.38 0.20
N ALA A 105 1.40 -11.04 -0.70
CA ALA A 105 1.77 -10.45 -1.99
C ALA A 105 0.52 -10.13 -2.83
N GLN A 106 -0.44 -11.05 -2.91
CA GLN A 106 -1.72 -10.82 -3.61
C GLN A 106 -2.48 -9.62 -3.05
N ILE A 107 -2.62 -9.51 -1.72
CA ILE A 107 -3.28 -8.36 -1.07
C ILE A 107 -2.63 -7.03 -1.49
N VAL A 108 -1.29 -6.97 -1.56
CA VAL A 108 -0.58 -5.76 -1.98
C VAL A 108 -0.76 -5.51 -3.48
N THR A 109 -0.70 -6.55 -4.31
CA THR A 109 -0.88 -6.44 -5.76
C THR A 109 -2.30 -6.01 -6.14
N ASP A 110 -3.32 -6.45 -5.41
CA ASP A 110 -4.72 -6.06 -5.65
C ASP A 110 -4.97 -4.57 -5.37
N ALA A 111 -4.16 -3.96 -4.50
CA ALA A 111 -4.20 -2.52 -4.21
C ALA A 111 -3.40 -1.67 -5.22
N CYS A 112 -2.77 -2.29 -6.23
CA CYS A 112 -2.00 -1.57 -7.23
C CYS A 112 -2.92 -0.81 -8.21
N PRO A 113 -2.64 0.47 -8.49
CA PRO A 113 -3.43 1.23 -9.45
C PRO A 113 -3.21 0.69 -10.87
N ARG A 114 -4.28 0.57 -11.67
CA ARG A 114 -4.16 0.37 -13.13
C ARG A 114 -3.75 1.65 -13.84
N GLU A 115 -4.28 2.77 -13.37
CA GLU A 115 -3.96 4.12 -13.84
C GLU A 115 -3.69 5.03 -12.64
N PHE A 116 -2.73 5.94 -12.78
CA PHE A 116 -2.41 6.87 -11.70
C PHE A 116 -3.43 8.02 -11.65
N PRO A 117 -3.94 8.37 -10.45
CA PRO A 117 -4.89 9.47 -10.34
C PRO A 117 -4.30 10.82 -10.72
N ALA A 118 -5.06 11.62 -11.47
CA ALA A 118 -4.63 12.94 -11.95
C ALA A 118 -4.66 14.02 -10.85
N SER A 119 -5.62 13.96 -9.93
CA SER A 119 -5.79 14.97 -8.88
C SER A 119 -4.97 14.66 -7.62
N ALA A 120 -4.60 15.70 -6.87
CA ALA A 120 -3.86 15.53 -5.61
C ALA A 120 -4.67 14.75 -4.56
N GLN A 121 -5.98 14.98 -4.46
CA GLN A 121 -6.87 14.29 -3.52
C GLN A 121 -6.94 12.79 -3.83
N ALA A 122 -7.17 12.42 -5.09
CA ALA A 122 -7.25 11.01 -5.47
C ALA A 122 -5.91 10.26 -5.31
N ARG A 123 -4.78 10.97 -5.43
CA ARG A 123 -3.46 10.40 -5.09
C ARG A 123 -3.33 10.06 -3.60
N LEU A 124 -3.89 10.87 -2.70
CA LEU A 124 -3.88 10.60 -1.26
C LEU A 124 -4.76 9.38 -0.92
N GLU A 125 -5.97 9.30 -1.50
CA GLU A 125 -6.86 8.14 -1.33
C GLU A 125 -6.21 6.84 -1.80
N LEU A 126 -5.48 6.88 -2.91
CA LEU A 126 -4.71 5.73 -3.39
C LEU A 126 -3.60 5.33 -2.39
N MET A 127 -2.89 6.31 -1.83
CA MET A 127 -1.85 6.04 -0.83
C MET A 127 -2.43 5.40 0.43
N GLU A 128 -3.58 5.89 0.91
CA GLU A 128 -4.30 5.32 2.05
C GLU A 128 -4.66 3.85 1.82
N LYS A 129 -5.35 3.54 0.71
CA LYS A 129 -5.70 2.16 0.33
C LYS A 129 -4.49 1.25 0.26
N ARG A 130 -3.37 1.76 -0.28
CA ARG A 130 -2.12 0.99 -0.37
C ARG A 130 -1.53 0.71 1.01
N MET A 131 -1.57 1.67 1.94
CA MET A 131 -1.10 1.47 3.32
C MET A 131 -1.97 0.46 4.06
N GLU A 132 -3.28 0.50 3.88
CA GLU A 132 -4.21 -0.49 4.44
C GLU A 132 -3.92 -1.91 3.93
N ALA A 133 -3.70 -2.07 2.62
CA ALA A 133 -3.31 -3.35 2.04
C ALA A 133 -1.97 -3.85 2.59
N MET A 134 -0.96 -2.97 2.74
CA MET A 134 0.32 -3.33 3.35
C MET A 134 0.16 -3.76 4.82
N LEU A 135 -0.70 -3.09 5.58
CA LEU A 135 -1.02 -3.50 6.96
C LEU A 135 -1.70 -4.87 7.00
N SER A 136 -2.66 -5.11 6.11
CA SER A 136 -3.36 -6.40 5.98
C SER A 136 -2.39 -7.54 5.60
N ALA A 137 -1.46 -7.26 4.69
CA ALA A 137 -0.38 -8.18 4.32
C ALA A 137 0.50 -8.54 5.54
N VAL A 138 0.91 -7.56 6.35
CA VAL A 138 1.67 -7.82 7.59
C VAL A 138 0.88 -8.67 8.58
N LYS A 139 -0.41 -8.35 8.79
CA LYS A 139 -1.31 -9.14 9.65
C LYS A 139 -1.47 -10.58 9.17
N THR A 140 -1.34 -10.82 7.86
CA THR A 140 -1.39 -12.16 7.26
C THR A 140 -0.10 -12.94 7.51
N VAL A 141 1.07 -12.33 7.32
CA VAL A 141 2.37 -13.02 7.44
C VAL A 141 2.77 -13.26 8.88
N ARG A 142 2.55 -12.29 9.78
CA ARG A 142 3.06 -12.32 11.16
C ARG A 142 2.73 -13.61 11.93
N PRO A 143 1.48 -14.09 12.02
CA PRO A 143 1.18 -15.30 12.78
C PRO A 143 1.87 -16.54 12.20
N ALA A 144 1.97 -16.67 10.87
CA ALA A 144 2.66 -17.79 10.24
C ALA A 144 4.17 -17.74 10.49
N PHE A 145 4.76 -16.53 10.49
CA PHE A 145 6.17 -16.35 10.82
C PHE A 145 6.44 -16.70 12.29
N ASP A 146 5.62 -16.23 13.22
CA ASP A 146 5.76 -16.51 14.64
C ASP A 146 5.67 -18.04 14.90
N ALA A 147 4.74 -18.73 14.24
CA ALA A 147 4.61 -20.18 14.30
C ALA A 147 5.86 -20.90 13.75
N PHE A 148 6.36 -20.51 12.58
CA PHE A 148 7.60 -21.06 12.03
C PHE A 148 8.79 -20.80 12.96
N TYR A 149 8.96 -19.57 13.43
CA TYR A 149 10.08 -19.17 14.29
C TYR A 149 10.09 -19.91 15.63
N ALA A 150 8.91 -20.24 16.19
CA ALA A 150 8.77 -21.04 17.39
C ALA A 150 9.28 -22.49 17.22
N THR A 151 9.30 -23.03 15.99
CA THR A 151 9.82 -24.38 15.71
C THR A 151 11.35 -24.44 15.60
N LEU A 152 12.02 -23.30 15.53
CA LEU A 152 13.46 -23.21 15.25
C LEU A 152 14.30 -23.42 16.51
N THR A 153 15.49 -24.01 16.33
CA THR A 153 16.53 -24.01 17.37
C THR A 153 17.13 -22.62 17.53
N ASP A 154 17.84 -22.37 18.62
CA ASP A 154 18.44 -21.07 18.89
C ASP A 154 19.53 -20.72 17.88
N GLU A 155 20.27 -21.71 17.36
CA GLU A 155 21.23 -21.50 16.27
C GLU A 155 20.54 -21.09 14.97
N GLN A 156 19.40 -21.70 14.64
CA GLN A 156 18.61 -21.33 13.45
C GLN A 156 18.02 -19.93 13.59
N LYS A 157 17.50 -19.58 14.78
CA LYS A 157 17.02 -18.23 15.10
C LYS A 157 18.13 -17.19 14.96
N ALA A 158 19.33 -17.48 15.47
CA ALA A 158 20.48 -16.58 15.34
C ALA A 158 20.85 -16.29 13.86
N ARG A 159 20.77 -17.32 13.00
CA ARG A 159 20.99 -17.15 11.55
C ARG A 159 19.91 -16.28 10.89
N ILE A 160 18.64 -16.45 11.26
CA ILE A 160 17.57 -15.57 10.78
C ILE A 160 17.80 -14.13 11.23
N ASN A 161 18.08 -13.90 12.52
CA ASN A 161 18.22 -12.56 13.09
C ASN A 161 19.41 -11.78 12.50
N SER A 162 20.51 -12.47 12.20
CA SER A 162 21.69 -11.90 11.55
C SER A 162 21.51 -11.65 10.05
N SER A 163 20.48 -12.24 9.41
CA SER A 163 20.21 -12.09 7.98
C SER A 163 19.37 -10.85 7.62
N GLY A 164 18.95 -10.07 8.62
CA GLY A 164 18.21 -8.81 8.42
C GLY A 164 19.07 -7.69 7.79
N PRO A 165 18.45 -6.58 7.33
CA PRO A 165 19.17 -5.44 6.79
C PRO A 165 20.19 -4.91 7.81
N ARG A 166 21.48 -4.84 7.43
CA ARG A 166 22.51 -4.19 8.24
C ARG A 166 22.16 -2.70 8.34
N GLY A 167 21.84 -2.22 9.55
CA GLY A 167 21.47 -0.82 9.81
C GLY A 167 19.98 -0.55 10.04
N TRP A 168 19.16 -1.58 10.28
CA TRP A 168 17.76 -1.36 10.70
C TRP A 168 17.72 -0.82 12.14
N GLY A 169 17.56 0.51 12.28
CA GLY A 169 17.51 1.21 13.56
C GLY A 169 17.71 2.72 13.42
N TRP A 170 17.39 3.48 14.47
CA TRP A 170 17.53 4.95 14.53
C TRP A 170 18.95 5.47 14.26
N HIS A 171 19.96 4.59 14.24
CA HIS A 171 21.35 4.92 13.92
C HIS A 171 21.55 5.42 12.48
N GLY A 172 20.66 5.06 11.54
CA GLY A 172 20.70 5.57 10.16
C GLY A 172 20.02 6.93 9.95
N TRP A 173 19.23 7.40 10.92
CA TRP A 173 18.46 8.65 10.84
C TRP A 173 19.17 9.85 11.50
N ARG A 174 20.36 9.65 12.09
CA ARG A 174 21.12 10.66 12.84
C ARG A 174 22.41 11.16 12.15
N ASN A 175 22.57 10.92 10.84
CA ASN A 175 23.68 11.48 10.06
C ASN A 175 23.17 12.50 9.05
#